data_AF-A0A2N2SJI0-F1
#
_entry.id   AF-A0A2N2SJI0-F1
#
_cell.length_a   1.000
_cell.length_b   1.000
_cell.length_c   1.000
_cell.angle_alpha   90.00
_cell.angle_beta   90.00
_cell.angle_gamma   90.00
#
_symmetry.space_group_name_H-M   'P 1'
#
loop_
_entity.id
_entity.type
_entity.pdbx_description
1 polymer ?
#
loop_
_entity_poly.entity_id
_entity_poly.type
_entity_poly.pdbx_seq_one_letter_code
_entity_poly.pdbx_strand_id
1 'polypeptide(L)'
;LSSVPPQGLMGSALGLMFTKPHLLTDLNRIMGGGEAQLDSLREALFHQPLDDERLRRYYKLSQPESHRAIWDMTLFNLPQPSRMSNVPMLILGTSHDQLIPPDQVRMTASTYGLSAEIFDDLGHGMMLENGWERVATRIADWLKEQDL
;
A
#
# COMPACT_ATOMS: atom_id res chain seq x y z
N LEU A 1 -2.08 5.27 -1.17
CA LEU A 1 -0.87 5.18 -2.02
C LEU A 1 -0.41 3.71 -1.97
N SER A 2 0.23 3.18 -3.02
CA SER A 2 0.41 1.73 -3.31
C SER A 2 -0.78 1.11 -4.02
N SER A 3 -0.69 0.99 -5.35
CA SER A 3 -1.77 0.47 -6.20
C SER A 3 -1.99 -1.03 -5.96
N VAL A 4 -3.10 -1.37 -5.32
CA VAL A 4 -3.53 -2.74 -5.04
C VAL A 4 -3.79 -3.49 -6.36
N PRO A 5 -3.35 -4.76 -6.48
CA PRO A 5 -3.64 -5.58 -7.66
C PRO A 5 -5.15 -5.79 -7.86
N PRO A 6 -5.69 -5.62 -9.08
CA PRO A 6 -7.12 -5.83 -9.35
C PRO A 6 -7.55 -7.30 -9.19
N GLN A 7 -6.59 -8.24 -9.15
CA GLN A 7 -6.80 -9.65 -8.85
C GLN A 7 -7.00 -9.92 -7.34
N GLY A 8 -6.76 -8.92 -6.49
CA GLY A 8 -6.97 -8.96 -5.06
C GLY A 8 -5.73 -9.23 -4.22
N LEU A 9 -5.89 -9.07 -2.91
CA LEU A 9 -4.80 -9.11 -1.91
C LEU A 9 -4.29 -10.51 -1.54
N MET A 10 -4.91 -11.59 -2.04
CA MET A 10 -4.53 -12.96 -1.67
C MET A 10 -3.06 -13.26 -2.02
N GLY A 11 -2.59 -12.79 -3.19
CA GLY A 11 -1.19 -12.94 -3.58
C GLY A 11 -0.22 -12.21 -2.64
N SER A 12 -0.64 -11.07 -2.10
CA SER A 12 0.16 -10.26 -1.16
C SER A 12 0.24 -10.94 0.20
N ALA A 13 -0.90 -11.43 0.69
CA ALA A 13 -0.98 -12.19 1.93
C ALA A 13 -0.12 -13.47 1.87
N LEU A 14 -0.18 -14.21 0.76
CA LEU A 14 0.68 -15.39 0.55
C LEU A 14 2.15 -15.00 0.48
N GLY A 15 2.51 -13.96 -0.27
CA GLY A 15 3.89 -13.45 -0.31
C GLY A 15 4.40 -13.12 1.08
N LEU A 16 3.61 -12.39 1.87
CA LEU A 16 3.93 -12.01 3.24
C LEU A 16 4.05 -13.22 4.17
N MET A 17 3.20 -14.24 4.01
CA MET A 17 3.28 -15.50 4.76
C MET A 17 4.64 -16.17 4.60
N PHE A 18 5.22 -16.14 3.39
CA PHE A 18 6.51 -16.77 3.11
C PHE A 18 7.71 -15.90 3.45
N THR A 19 7.60 -14.57 3.31
CA THR A 19 8.73 -13.66 3.58
C THR A 19 8.80 -13.22 5.04
N LYS A 20 7.65 -12.96 5.68
CA LYS A 20 7.52 -12.39 7.03
C LYS A 20 6.26 -12.93 7.75
N PRO A 21 6.24 -14.22 8.15
CA PRO A 21 5.08 -14.85 8.77
C PRO A 21 4.65 -14.22 10.11
N HIS A 22 5.60 -13.66 10.87
CA HIS A 22 5.29 -12.94 12.11
C HIS A 22 4.50 -11.66 11.82
N LEU A 23 4.90 -10.92 10.77
CA LEU A 23 4.23 -9.71 10.36
C LEU A 23 2.80 -9.98 9.90
N LEU A 24 2.57 -11.06 9.14
CA LEU A 24 1.21 -11.48 8.76
C LEU A 24 0.35 -11.82 9.98
N THR A 25 0.92 -12.49 10.99
CA THR A 25 0.22 -12.84 12.23
C THR A 25 -0.20 -11.59 13.00
N ASP A 26 0.69 -10.61 13.11
CA ASP A 26 0.41 -9.35 13.78
C ASP A 26 -0.63 -8.51 13.05
N LEU A 27 -0.59 -8.46 11.71
CA LEU A 27 -1.62 -7.81 10.90
C LEU A 27 -2.99 -8.45 11.12
N ASN A 28 -3.08 -9.78 11.10
CA ASN A 28 -4.33 -10.49 11.38
C ASN A 28 -4.85 -10.22 12.80
N ARG A 29 -3.95 -10.03 13.77
CA ARG A 29 -4.33 -9.66 15.14
C ARG A 29 -4.93 -8.25 15.20
N ILE A 30 -4.32 -7.29 14.51
CA ILE A 30 -4.81 -5.91 14.39
C ILE A 30 -6.18 -5.90 13.70
N MET A 31 -6.32 -6.64 12.60
CA MET A 31 -7.59 -6.89 11.92
C MET A 31 -8.57 -7.73 12.74
N GLY A 32 -8.16 -8.32 13.84
CA GLY A 32 -9.04 -9.01 14.79
C GLY A 32 -9.58 -8.08 15.89
N GLY A 33 -9.23 -6.79 15.85
CA GLY A 33 -9.51 -5.83 16.93
C GLY A 33 -8.52 -5.89 18.09
N GLY A 34 -7.39 -6.61 17.94
CA GLY A 34 -6.30 -6.61 18.90
C GLY A 34 -5.42 -5.35 18.80
N GLU A 35 -4.65 -5.07 19.84
CA GLU A 35 -3.70 -3.96 19.83
C GLU A 35 -2.57 -4.19 18.82
N ALA A 36 -2.20 -3.13 18.09
CA ALA A 36 -1.05 -3.16 17.21
C ALA A 36 0.25 -3.18 18.01
N GLN A 37 1.13 -4.12 17.68
CA GLN A 37 2.51 -4.07 18.12
C GLN A 37 3.23 -2.97 17.32
N LEU A 38 3.81 -1.98 18.03
CA LEU A 38 4.46 -0.84 17.39
C LEU A 38 5.59 -1.30 16.46
N ASP A 39 6.38 -2.30 16.85
CA ASP A 39 7.47 -2.81 16.02
C ASP A 39 6.96 -3.41 14.70
N SER A 40 5.87 -4.16 14.73
CA SER A 40 5.24 -4.73 13.53
C SER A 40 4.63 -3.63 12.65
N LEU A 41 4.05 -2.60 13.25
CA LEU A 41 3.59 -1.41 12.52
C LEU A 41 4.75 -0.69 11.82
N ARG A 42 5.89 -0.55 12.52
CA ARG A 42 7.11 0.03 11.95
C ARG A 42 7.56 -0.77 10.74
N GLU A 43 7.67 -2.09 10.89
CA GLU A 43 8.14 -2.99 9.83
C GLU A 43 7.18 -3.08 8.64
N ALA A 44 5.87 -3.05 8.87
CA ALA A 44 4.86 -3.08 7.82
C ALA A 44 4.84 -1.80 6.99
N LEU A 45 4.91 -0.64 7.67
CA LEU A 45 4.61 0.64 7.04
C LEU A 45 5.83 1.41 6.59
N PHE A 46 7.00 1.23 7.21
CA PHE A 46 8.12 2.14 7.03
C PHE A 46 9.40 1.44 6.59
N HIS A 47 10.11 2.09 5.67
CA HIS A 47 11.50 1.79 5.36
C HIS A 47 12.46 2.68 6.16
N GLN A 48 12.12 3.96 6.35
CA GLN A 48 12.95 4.88 7.10
C GLN A 48 13.15 4.45 8.56
N PRO A 49 14.29 4.82 9.18
CA PRO A 49 14.38 4.82 10.63
C PRO A 49 13.30 5.71 11.24
N LEU A 50 12.49 5.16 12.13
CA LEU A 50 11.41 5.87 12.80
C LEU A 50 11.51 5.68 14.31
N ASP A 51 11.66 6.79 15.03
CA ASP A 51 11.64 6.79 16.49
C ASP A 51 10.25 6.43 17.05
N ASP A 52 10.24 5.95 18.29
CA ASP A 52 9.02 5.51 18.98
C ASP A 52 8.00 6.64 19.17
N GLU A 53 8.46 7.88 19.34
CA GLU A 53 7.59 9.03 19.59
C GLU A 53 6.77 9.36 18.34
N ARG A 54 7.42 9.47 17.17
CA ARG A 54 6.77 9.66 15.87
C ARG A 54 5.85 8.50 15.54
N LEU A 55 6.28 7.27 15.77
CA LEU A 55 5.46 6.09 15.51
C LEU A 55 4.20 6.06 16.37
N ARG A 56 4.31 6.34 17.68
CA ARG A 56 3.15 6.46 18.59
C ARG A 56 2.24 7.60 18.19
N ARG A 57 2.80 8.73 17.75
CA ARG A 57 2.02 9.86 17.23
C ARG A 57 1.22 9.44 16.00
N TYR A 58 1.83 8.77 15.03
CA TYR A 58 1.12 8.28 13.85
C TYR A 58 0.04 7.28 14.23
N TYR A 59 0.36 6.29 15.07
CA TYR A 59 -0.61 5.31 15.54
C TYR A 59 -1.82 5.95 16.23
N LYS A 60 -1.60 6.96 17.09
CA LYS A 60 -2.68 7.70 17.77
C LYS A 60 -3.57 8.48 16.81
N LEU A 61 -3.03 8.92 15.66
CA LEU A 61 -3.76 9.63 14.62
C LEU A 61 -4.40 8.67 13.60
N SER A 62 -4.06 7.38 13.65
CA SER A 62 -4.67 6.35 12.83
C SER A 62 -5.98 5.85 13.44
N GLN A 63 -6.78 5.23 12.59
CA GLN A 63 -8.02 4.55 12.96
C GLN A 63 -7.92 3.07 12.54
N PRO A 64 -8.72 2.18 13.14
CA PRO A 64 -8.83 0.80 12.66
C PRO A 64 -9.23 0.75 11.18
N GLU A 65 -8.59 -0.13 10.42
CA GLU A 65 -8.92 -0.35 9.01
C GLU A 65 -10.29 -1.05 8.88
N SER A 66 -11.00 -0.78 7.78
CA SER A 66 -12.31 -1.40 7.54
C SER A 66 -12.15 -2.86 7.12
N HIS A 67 -12.61 -3.79 7.95
CA HIS A 67 -12.57 -5.23 7.62
C HIS A 67 -13.32 -5.51 6.32
N ARG A 68 -14.45 -4.83 6.11
CA ARG A 68 -15.22 -4.97 4.87
C ARG A 68 -14.39 -4.52 3.68
N ALA A 69 -13.69 -3.39 3.76
CA ALA A 69 -12.86 -2.92 2.66
C ALA A 69 -11.74 -3.91 2.35
N ILE A 70 -11.09 -4.49 3.36
CA ILE A 70 -10.06 -5.51 3.17
C ILE A 70 -10.65 -6.75 2.48
N TRP A 71 -11.80 -7.24 2.93
CA TRP A 71 -12.46 -8.41 2.34
C TRP A 71 -12.90 -8.17 0.90
N ASP A 72 -13.45 -7.00 0.62
CA ASP A 72 -13.84 -6.55 -0.72
C ASP A 72 -12.61 -6.50 -1.66
N MET A 73 -11.49 -5.96 -1.19
CA MET A 73 -10.21 -5.93 -1.91
C MET A 73 -9.48 -7.27 -1.96
N THR A 74 -9.80 -8.23 -1.09
CA THR A 74 -9.21 -9.56 -1.14
C THR A 74 -9.87 -10.40 -2.23
N LEU A 75 -11.20 -10.52 -2.22
CA LEU A 75 -11.94 -11.43 -3.12
C LEU A 75 -13.39 -11.01 -3.43
N PHE A 76 -14.06 -10.25 -2.55
CA PHE A 76 -15.53 -10.16 -2.60
C PHE A 76 -16.08 -9.06 -3.51
N ASN A 77 -15.29 -8.03 -3.81
CA ASN A 77 -15.73 -6.93 -4.67
C ASN A 77 -14.55 -6.37 -5.48
N LEU A 78 -13.88 -7.27 -6.20
CA LEU A 78 -12.72 -6.93 -7.00
C LEU A 78 -13.07 -6.00 -8.17
N PRO A 79 -12.14 -5.13 -8.61
CA PRO A 79 -12.30 -4.34 -9.82
C PRO A 79 -12.67 -5.19 -11.04
N GLN A 80 -13.39 -4.60 -11.98
CA GLN A 80 -13.70 -5.22 -13.27
C GLN A 80 -12.92 -4.47 -14.37
N PRO A 81 -11.66 -4.85 -14.68
CA PRO A 81 -10.82 -4.09 -15.61
C PRO A 81 -11.45 -3.87 -16.98
N SER A 82 -12.24 -4.83 -17.47
CA SER A 82 -12.97 -4.72 -18.75
C SER A 82 -13.99 -3.58 -18.80
N ARG A 83 -14.41 -3.04 -17.65
CA ARG A 83 -15.35 -1.92 -17.53
C ARG A 83 -14.67 -0.60 -17.20
N MET A 84 -13.35 -0.59 -17.01
CA MET A 84 -12.57 0.59 -16.70
C MET A 84 -11.82 1.09 -17.94
N SER A 85 -12.58 1.45 -18.99
CA SER A 85 -12.03 2.09 -20.18
C SER A 85 -12.01 3.61 -20.00
N ASN A 86 -10.95 4.24 -20.51
CA ASN A 86 -10.83 5.70 -20.65
C ASN A 86 -10.78 6.53 -19.35
N VAL A 87 -10.34 5.93 -18.23
CA VAL A 87 -10.06 6.69 -17.00
C VAL A 87 -8.54 6.96 -16.93
N PRO A 88 -8.10 8.22 -16.85
CA PRO A 88 -6.69 8.53 -16.57
C PRO A 88 -6.27 7.88 -15.25
N MET A 89 -5.16 7.13 -15.27
CA MET A 89 -4.66 6.42 -14.10
C MET A 89 -3.17 6.69 -13.91
N LEU A 90 -2.80 6.98 -12.66
CA LEU A 90 -1.43 7.01 -12.18
C LEU A 90 -1.21 5.82 -11.25
N ILE A 91 -0.21 4.98 -11.57
CA ILE A 91 0.04 3.73 -10.84
C ILE A 91 1.36 3.88 -10.09
N LEU A 92 1.28 3.91 -8.76
CA LEU A 92 2.40 4.20 -7.87
C LEU A 92 2.66 3.06 -6.89
N GLY A 93 3.93 2.80 -6.62
CA GLY A 93 4.41 1.85 -5.61
C GLY A 93 5.73 2.30 -5.01
N THR A 94 6.24 1.56 -4.04
CA THR A 94 7.57 1.79 -3.47
C THR A 94 8.40 0.53 -3.41
N SER A 95 9.73 0.67 -3.45
CA SER A 95 10.66 -0.46 -3.50
C SER A 95 10.66 -1.33 -2.24
N HIS A 96 10.32 -0.77 -1.08
CA HIS A 96 10.35 -1.47 0.21
C HIS A 96 8.97 -1.74 0.82
N ASP A 97 7.90 -1.60 0.03
CA ASP A 97 6.54 -1.98 0.43
C ASP A 97 6.47 -3.49 0.74
N GLN A 98 6.20 -3.82 2.01
CA GLN A 98 6.04 -5.20 2.47
C GLN A 98 4.62 -5.72 2.27
N LEU A 99 3.63 -4.81 2.20
CA LEU A 99 2.22 -5.16 2.14
C LEU A 99 1.75 -5.33 0.70
N ILE A 100 2.18 -4.45 -0.20
CA ILE A 100 1.92 -4.48 -1.64
C ILE A 100 3.25 -4.38 -2.38
N PRO A 101 3.98 -5.49 -2.56
CA PRO A 101 5.30 -5.48 -3.18
C PRO A 101 5.30 -4.86 -4.61
N PRO A 102 6.43 -4.30 -5.07
CA PRO A 102 6.55 -3.67 -6.39
C PRO A 102 5.99 -4.49 -7.56
N ASP A 103 6.16 -5.81 -7.51
CA ASP A 103 5.69 -6.70 -8.58
C ASP A 103 4.17 -6.75 -8.69
N GLN A 104 3.46 -6.54 -7.59
CA GLN A 104 2.00 -6.44 -7.60
C GLN A 104 1.52 -5.11 -8.15
N VAL A 105 2.22 -4.02 -7.82
CA VAL A 105 1.96 -2.71 -8.43
C VAL A 105 2.20 -2.76 -9.94
N ARG A 106 3.27 -3.45 -10.38
CA ARG A 106 3.52 -3.71 -11.80
C ARG A 106 2.45 -4.58 -12.44
N MET A 107 1.89 -5.56 -11.72
CA MET A 107 0.76 -6.35 -12.19
C MET A 107 -0.49 -5.49 -12.40
N THR A 108 -0.76 -4.52 -11.51
CA THR A 108 -1.80 -3.51 -11.71
C THR A 108 -1.55 -2.74 -13.01
N ALA A 109 -0.32 -2.26 -13.23
CA ALA A 109 0.05 -1.56 -14.44
C ALA A 109 -0.17 -2.39 -15.71
N SER A 110 0.30 -3.64 -15.71
CA SER A 110 0.09 -4.58 -16.82
C SER A 110 -1.39 -4.85 -17.08
N THR A 111 -2.23 -4.91 -16.03
CA THR A 111 -3.68 -5.13 -16.17
C THR A 111 -4.37 -3.99 -16.92
N TYR A 112 -3.89 -2.76 -16.71
CA TYR A 112 -4.43 -1.57 -17.35
C TYR A 112 -3.65 -1.12 -18.59
N GLY A 113 -2.62 -1.86 -19.02
CA GLY A 113 -1.78 -1.49 -20.17
C GLY A 113 -0.93 -0.24 -19.93
N LEU A 114 -0.58 0.05 -18.68
CA LEU A 114 0.18 1.23 -18.26
C LEU A 114 1.54 0.83 -17.66
N SER A 115 2.34 1.82 -17.29
CA SER A 115 3.58 1.64 -16.53
C SER A 115 3.38 2.01 -15.06
N ALA A 116 4.05 1.30 -14.16
CA ALA A 116 4.11 1.63 -12.75
C ALA A 116 5.33 2.52 -12.45
N GLU A 117 5.13 3.53 -11.63
CA GLU A 117 6.23 4.33 -11.06
C GLU A 117 6.53 3.82 -9.65
N ILE A 118 7.73 3.27 -9.47
CA ILE A 118 8.19 2.72 -8.20
C ILE A 118 9.19 3.70 -7.59
N PHE A 119 8.87 4.22 -6.41
CA PHE A 119 9.76 5.11 -5.69
C PHE A 119 10.74 4.32 -4.83
N ASP A 120 12.03 4.56 -5.06
CA ASP A 120 13.11 3.98 -4.26
C ASP A 120 13.20 4.60 -2.86
N ASP A 121 13.72 3.81 -1.92
CA ASP A 121 13.98 4.14 -0.52
C ASP A 121 12.75 4.56 0.31
N LEU A 122 11.56 4.07 -0.08
CA LEU A 122 10.30 4.31 0.63
C LEU A 122 9.60 2.98 0.97
N GLY A 123 8.91 2.94 2.11
CA GLY A 123 8.04 1.85 2.55
C GLY A 123 6.58 2.03 2.08
N HIS A 124 5.67 1.24 2.66
CA HIS A 124 4.25 1.26 2.30
C HIS A 124 3.56 2.60 2.60
N GLY A 125 3.88 3.19 3.76
CA GLY A 125 3.33 4.45 4.24
C GLY A 125 3.93 5.67 3.56
N MET A 126 3.92 5.73 2.22
CA MET A 126 4.59 6.77 1.40
C MET A 126 4.40 8.19 1.92
N MET A 127 3.18 8.53 2.35
CA MET A 127 2.79 9.85 2.86
C MET A 127 3.43 10.23 4.20
N LEU A 128 4.02 9.27 4.92
CA LEU A 128 4.63 9.41 6.23
C LEU A 128 6.15 9.17 6.20
N GLU A 129 6.70 8.78 5.05
CA GLU A 129 8.13 8.63 4.80
C GLU A 129 8.81 9.99 4.61
N ASN A 130 10.11 10.12 4.90
CA ASN A 130 10.85 11.37 4.79
C ASN A 130 10.89 11.87 3.33
N GLY A 131 10.83 10.96 2.35
CA GLY A 131 10.77 11.30 0.93
C GLY A 131 9.36 11.50 0.36
N TRP A 132 8.34 11.66 1.21
CA TRP A 132 6.92 11.81 0.81
C TRP A 132 6.70 12.92 -0.23
N GLU A 133 7.49 14.00 -0.17
CA GLU A 133 7.38 15.14 -1.08
C GLU A 133 7.57 14.74 -2.54
N ARG A 134 8.45 13.77 -2.83
CA ARG A 134 8.65 13.23 -4.19
C ARG A 134 7.37 12.64 -4.76
N VAL A 135 6.65 11.88 -3.93
CA VAL A 135 5.39 11.24 -4.31
C VAL A 135 4.29 12.30 -4.47
N ALA A 136 4.21 13.26 -3.54
CA ALA A 136 3.23 14.33 -3.59
C ALA A 136 3.42 15.24 -4.82
N THR A 137 4.65 15.64 -5.12
CA THR A 137 4.99 16.42 -6.32
C THR A 137 4.62 15.66 -7.58
N ARG A 138 4.94 14.36 -7.67
CA ARG A 138 4.59 13.57 -8.84
C ARG A 138 3.08 13.49 -9.07
N ILE A 139 2.29 13.30 -8.01
CA ILE A 139 0.82 13.31 -8.11
C ILE A 139 0.32 14.68 -8.57
N ALA A 140 0.85 15.75 -8.00
CA ALA A 140 0.45 17.12 -8.37
C ALA A 140 0.79 17.45 -9.83
N ASP A 141 1.95 17.01 -10.32
CA ASP A 141 2.34 17.22 -11.71
C ASP A 141 1.54 16.34 -12.66
N TRP A 142 1.23 15.09 -12.28
CA TRP A 142 0.33 14.23 -13.04
C TRP A 142 -1.06 14.85 -13.21
N LEU A 143 -1.63 15.42 -12.15
CA LEU A 143 -2.94 16.10 -12.23
C LEU A 143 -2.92 17.24 -13.24
N LYS A 144 -1.86 18.06 -13.25
CA LYS A 144 -1.67 19.11 -14.27
C LYS A 144 -1.54 18.53 -15.69
N GLU A 145 -0.82 17.43 -15.86
CA GLU A 145 -0.70 16.72 -17.15
C GLU A 145 -2.06 16.21 -17.66
N GLN A 146 -2.99 15.88 -16.76
CA GLN A 146 -4.34 15.44 -17.09
C GLN A 146 -5.37 16.58 -17.20
N ASP A 147 -4.97 17.83 -16.95
CA ASP A 147 -5.88 18.99 -16.85
C ASP A 147 -6.97 18.79 -15.76
N LEU A 148 -6.56 18.24 -14.60
CA LEU A 148 -7.39 17.94 -13.43
C LEU A 148 -7.05 18.78 -12.19
#